data_AF-A0A842LUS3-F1
#
_entry.id   AF-A0A842LUS3-F1
#
_cell.length_a   1.000
_cell.length_b   1.000
_cell.length_c   1.000
_cell.angle_alpha   90.00
_cell.angle_beta   90.00
_cell.angle_gamma   90.00
#
_symmetry.space_group_name_H-M   'P 1'
#
loop_
_entity.id
_entity.type
_entity.pdbx_description
1 polymer ?
#
loop_
_entity_poly.entity_id
_entity_poly.type
_entity_poly.pdbx_seq_one_letter_code
_entity_poly.pdbx_strand_id
1 'polypeptide(L)' 'KWRISAEDFEKLLNLYYEIRGWNKEGIPTEDTIKNLDLKI' A
#
# COMPACT_ATOMS: atom_id res chain seq x y z
N LYS A 1 9.36 -19.21 -17.17
CA LYS A 1 8.37 -18.68 -16.19
C LYS A 1 9.05 -17.54 -15.45
N TRP A 2 8.55 -16.32 -15.56
CA TRP A 2 9.09 -15.19 -14.80
C TRP A 2 8.73 -15.38 -13.32
N ARG A 3 9.72 -15.21 -12.43
CA ARG A 3 9.55 -15.26 -10.98
C ARG A 3 10.22 -14.02 -10.41
N ILE A 4 9.47 -13.30 -9.58
CA ILE A 4 10.01 -12.23 -8.76
C ILE A 4 10.63 -12.84 -7.50
N SER A 5 11.69 -12.23 -6.99
CA SER A 5 12.24 -12.60 -5.69
C SER A 5 11.27 -12.16 -4.58
N ALA A 6 11.31 -12.82 -3.41
CA ALA A 6 10.50 -12.38 -2.27
C ALA A 6 10.87 -10.95 -1.86
N GLU A 7 12.16 -10.60 -1.90
CA GLU A 7 12.64 -9.26 -1.56
C GLU A 7 12.11 -8.18 -2.50
N ASP A 8 12.14 -8.42 -3.82
CA ASP A 8 11.62 -7.47 -4.80
C ASP A 8 10.10 -7.34 -4.68
N PHE A 9 9.41 -8.43 -4.33
CA PHE A 9 7.98 -8.39 -4.05
C PHE A 9 7.66 -7.50 -2.84
N GLU A 10 8.38 -7.67 -1.72
CA GLU A 10 8.20 -6.83 -0.52
C GLU A 10 8.49 -5.35 -0.81
N LYS A 11 9.53 -5.05 -1.60
CA LYS A 11 9.83 -3.67 -2.02
C LYS A 11 8.70 -3.07 -2.84
N LEU A 12 8.16 -3.81 -3.81
CA LEU A 12 7.04 -3.35 -4.63
C LEU A 12 5.76 -3.17 -3.81
N LEU A 13 5.51 -4.06 -2.84
CA LEU A 13 4.35 -3.97 -1.97
C LEU A 13 4.41 -2.72 -1.08
N ASN A 14 5.57 -2.44 -0.48
CA ASN A 14 5.79 -1.23 0.30
C ASN A 14 5.58 0.04 -0.54
N LEU A 15 6.18 0.08 -1.74
CA LEU A 15 5.99 1.20 -2.66
C LEU A 15 4.52 1.39 -3.05
N TYR A 16 3.81 0.29 -3.28
CA TYR A 16 2.39 0.32 -3.58
C TYR A 16 1.57 0.90 -2.43
N TYR A 17 1.83 0.49 -1.19
CA TYR A 17 1.16 1.05 -0.01
C TYR A 17 1.45 2.54 0.14
N GLU A 18 2.70 2.98 -0.03
CA GLU A 18 3.06 4.40 0.05
C GLU A 18 2.30 5.25 -0.98
N ILE A 19 2.28 4.83 -2.26
CA ILE A 19 1.56 5.55 -3.33
C ILE A 19 0.07 5.62 -3.05
N ARG A 20 -0.50 4.58 -2.43
CA ARG A 20 -1.92 4.52 -2.09
C ARG A 20 -2.27 5.28 -0.81
N GLY A 21 -1.29 5.80 -0.08
CA GLY A 21 -1.49 6.41 1.23
C GLY A 21 -1.89 5.39 2.29
N TRP A 22 -1.33 4.19 2.22
CA TRP A 22 -1.53 3.11 3.18
C TRP A 22 -0.29 2.95 4.05
N ASN A 23 -0.47 2.44 5.26
CA ASN A 23 0.64 2.08 6.12
C ASN A 23 1.23 0.71 5.72
N LYS A 24 2.32 0.30 6.39
CA LYS A 24 3.00 -0.98 6.12
C LYS A 24 2.17 -2.23 6.42
N GLU A 25 1.08 -2.10 7.16
CA GLU A 25 0.13 -3.18 7.45
C GLU A 25 -0.95 -3.31 6.37
N GLY A 26 -0.91 -2.44 5.35
CA GLY A 26 -1.90 -2.41 4.27
C GLY A 26 -3.21 -1.71 4.65
N ILE A 27 -3.17 -0.84 5.67
CA ILE A 27 -4.34 -0.08 6.14
C ILE A 27 -4.25 1.35 5.58
N PRO A 28 -5.30 1.85 4.89
CA PRO A 28 -5.37 3.24 4.47
C PRO A 28 -5.21 4.20 5.64
N THR A 29 -4.45 5.28 5.46
CA THR A 29 -4.34 6.34 6.48
C THR A 29 -5.65 7.10 6.63
N GLU A 30 -5.84 7.75 7.78
CA GLU A 30 -6.99 8.63 8.02
C GLU A 30 -7.11 9.73 6.95
N ASP A 31 -5.98 10.31 6.53
CA ASP A 31 -5.94 11.29 5.44
C ASP A 31 -6.46 10.71 4.12
N THR A 32 -6.07 9.48 3.79
CA THR A 32 -6.55 8.79 2.58
C THR A 32 -8.05 8.53 2.64
N ILE A 33 -8.56 8.09 3.78
CA ILE A 33 -9.99 7.84 4.01
C ILE A 33 -10.78 9.14 3.84
N LYS A 34 -10.31 10.23 4.46
CA LYS A 34 -10.92 11.56 4.35
C LYS A 34 -10.92 12.09 2.92
N ASN A 35 -9.81 11.95 2.19
CA ASN A 35 -9.69 12.41 0.80
C ASN A 35 -10.61 11.65 -0.16
N LEU A 36 -10.96 10.41 0.17
CA LEU A 36 -11.86 9.57 -0.62
C LEU A 36 -13.33 9.68 -0.18
N ASP A 37 -13.65 10.54 0.80
CA ASP A 37 -14.99 10.68 1.41
C ASP A 37 -15.58 9.34 1.89
N LEU A 38 -14.70 8.45 2.38
CA LEU A 38 -15.11 7.17 2.94
C LEU A 38 -15.41 7.35 4.43
N LYS A 39 -16.53 6.79 4.90
CA LYS A 39 -16.87 6.75 6.32
C LYS A 39 -16.42 5.40 6.90
N ILE A 40 -15.75 5.44 8.06
CA ILE A 40 -15.38 4.27 8.84
C ILE A 40 -16.56 3.85 9.71
#